data_AF-A0AAU8NDW4-F1
#
_entry.id   AF-A0AAU8NDW4-F1
#
_cell.length_a   1.000
_cell.length_b   1.000
_cell.length_c   1.000
_cell.angle_alpha   90.00
_cell.angle_beta   90.00
_cell.angle_gamma   90.00
#
_symmetry.space_group_name_H-M   'P 1'
#
loop_
_entity.id
_entity.type
_entity.pdbx_description
1 polymer ?
#
loop_
_entity_poly.entity_id
_entity_poly.type
_entity_poly.pdbx_seq_one_letter_code
_entity_poly.pdbx_strand_id
1 'polypeptide(L)'
;MGEASVFIKRLPDIGECERIFKAAAMMDAILMPEWEYRYYSYNAQWDKGEQMASMRDGEGDHYFAWFDSGSLIIKGYDKAYASLHKNRLGDVLKGVPAVFNAFLHEPAFMMDQTTFCIWNEAGKNGWASSQQLTDEACVLIEILAGGAVYYHAWAQRIMRSNWI
;
A
#
# COMPACT_ATOMS: atom_id res chain seq x y z
N MET A 1 -2.75 18.27 -17.25
CA MET A 1 -2.02 17.44 -16.27
C MET A 1 -2.57 17.84 -14.90
N GLY A 2 -3.48 17.05 -14.35
CA GLY A 2 -4.08 17.34 -13.04
C GLY A 2 -3.06 17.06 -11.94
N GLU A 3 -2.94 17.98 -10.98
CA GLU A 3 -2.02 17.78 -9.87
C GLU A 3 -2.41 16.54 -9.06
N ALA A 4 -1.39 15.72 -8.75
CA ALA A 4 -1.47 14.63 -7.77
C ALA A 4 -2.17 15.08 -6.47
N SER A 5 -2.93 14.16 -5.83
CA SER A 5 -3.54 14.46 -4.52
C SER A 5 -2.48 14.94 -3.53
N VAL A 6 -2.90 15.87 -2.65
CA VAL A 6 -2.03 16.41 -1.59
C VAL A 6 -1.46 15.29 -0.72
N PHE A 7 -2.20 14.20 -0.52
CA PHE A 7 -1.74 13.04 0.23
C PHE A 7 -0.49 12.39 -0.40
N ILE A 8 -0.53 12.03 -1.69
CA ILE A 8 0.61 11.30 -2.29
C ILE A 8 1.88 12.15 -2.38
N LYS A 9 1.74 13.48 -2.47
CA LYS A 9 2.87 14.42 -2.40
C LYS A 9 3.54 14.48 -1.01
N ARG A 10 2.85 14.04 0.04
CA ARG A 10 3.36 14.01 1.43
C ARG A 10 3.95 12.65 1.82
N LEU A 11 3.80 11.64 0.96
CA LEU A 11 4.40 10.34 1.21
C LEU A 11 5.93 10.48 1.24
N PRO A 12 6.60 9.74 2.14
CA PRO A 12 8.03 9.87 2.30
C PRO A 12 8.77 9.22 1.13
N ASP A 13 10.10 9.31 1.13
CA ASP A 13 10.91 8.64 0.12
C ASP A 13 10.87 7.11 0.27
N ILE A 14 11.40 6.41 -0.74
CA ILE A 14 11.35 4.94 -0.83
C ILE A 14 12.04 4.27 0.37
N GLY A 15 13.17 4.81 0.81
CA GLY A 15 13.92 4.25 1.95
C GLY A 15 13.12 4.39 3.24
N GLU A 16 12.47 5.53 3.44
CA GLU A 16 11.60 5.73 4.59
C GLU A 16 10.35 4.84 4.54
N CYS A 17 9.72 4.69 3.38
CA CYS A 17 8.62 3.73 3.19
C CYS A 17 9.03 2.32 3.59
N GLU A 18 10.22 1.88 3.17
CA GLU A 18 10.76 0.57 3.54
C GLU A 18 10.91 0.43 5.06
N ARG A 19 11.44 1.44 5.74
CA ARG A 19 11.58 1.45 7.21
C ARG A 19 10.21 1.37 7.90
N ILE A 20 9.22 2.15 7.44
CA ILE A 20 7.88 2.17 8.02
C ILE A 20 7.20 0.81 7.85
N PHE A 21 7.25 0.21 6.66
CA PHE A 21 6.64 -1.10 6.43
C PHE A 21 7.30 -2.21 7.26
N LYS A 22 8.63 -2.21 7.36
CA LYS A 22 9.36 -3.16 8.23
C LYS A 22 8.96 -2.99 9.69
N ALA A 23 8.87 -1.76 10.17
CA ALA A 23 8.45 -1.47 11.54
C ALA A 23 7.02 -1.94 11.80
N ALA A 24 6.08 -1.63 10.91
CA ALA A 24 4.68 -2.05 11.01
C ALA A 24 4.55 -3.58 11.07
N ALA A 25 5.19 -4.29 10.16
CA ALA A 25 5.17 -5.75 10.11
C ALA A 25 5.80 -6.39 11.37
N MET A 26 6.87 -5.80 11.90
CA MET A 26 7.49 -6.29 13.15
C MET A 26 6.57 -6.08 14.35
N MET A 27 5.94 -4.91 14.45
CA MET A 27 4.99 -4.63 15.52
C MET A 27 3.80 -5.59 15.46
N ASP A 28 3.26 -5.84 14.26
CA ASP A 28 2.15 -6.78 14.08
C ASP A 28 2.56 -8.22 14.43
N ALA A 29 3.77 -8.65 14.08
CA ALA A 29 4.25 -9.98 14.45
C ALA A 29 4.43 -10.15 15.96
N ILE A 30 4.69 -9.07 16.70
CA ILE A 30 4.77 -9.07 18.17
C ILE A 30 3.36 -9.11 18.79
N LEU A 31 2.42 -8.32 18.25
CA LEU A 31 1.08 -8.18 18.79
C LEU A 31 0.15 -9.35 18.42
N MET A 32 0.35 -9.92 17.24
CA MET A 32 -0.41 -11.04 16.66
C MET A 32 0.56 -12.17 16.31
N PRO A 33 0.91 -13.04 17.28
CA PRO A 33 1.87 -14.11 17.06
C PRO A 33 1.45 -15.08 15.95
N GLU A 34 0.15 -15.39 15.88
CA GLU A 34 -0.44 -16.20 14.83
C GLU A 34 -0.46 -15.43 13.50
N TRP A 35 0.02 -16.09 12.45
CA TRP A 35 0.21 -15.47 11.14
C TRP A 35 -1.09 -14.97 10.53
N GLU A 36 -2.16 -15.74 10.70
CA GLU A 36 -3.47 -15.52 10.11
C GLU A 36 -4.16 -14.24 10.61
N TYR A 37 -3.73 -13.70 11.75
CA TYR A 37 -4.30 -12.49 12.35
C TYR A 37 -3.46 -11.23 12.10
N ARG A 38 -2.31 -11.36 11.41
CA ARG A 38 -1.46 -10.20 11.10
C ARG A 38 -2.09 -9.39 9.98
N TYR A 39 -2.23 -8.10 10.21
CA TYR A 39 -2.65 -7.15 9.20
C TYR A 39 -1.47 -6.78 8.31
N TYR A 40 -0.35 -6.38 8.91
CA TYR A 40 0.85 -5.93 8.21
C TYR A 40 1.88 -7.04 8.08
N SER A 41 2.44 -7.20 6.89
CA SER A 41 3.47 -8.20 6.59
C SER A 41 4.57 -7.62 5.71
N TYR A 42 5.79 -8.12 5.89
CA TYR A 42 6.96 -7.74 5.08
C TYR A 42 7.77 -8.99 4.72
N ASN A 43 7.95 -9.22 3.42
CA ASN A 43 8.85 -10.24 2.89
C ASN A 43 10.06 -9.57 2.24
N ALA A 44 11.22 -9.67 2.90
CA ALA A 44 12.50 -9.13 2.40
C ALA A 44 13.14 -10.00 1.31
N GLN A 45 12.58 -11.17 1.04
CA GLN A 45 13.04 -12.14 0.04
C GLN A 45 11.84 -12.56 -0.80
N TRP A 46 11.12 -11.58 -1.36
CA TRP A 46 9.98 -11.84 -2.24
C TRP A 46 10.45 -12.58 -3.49
N ASP A 47 11.49 -12.05 -4.13
CA ASP A 47 12.28 -12.71 -5.16
C ASP A 47 13.72 -12.12 -5.15
N LYS A 48 14.54 -12.46 -6.16
CA LYS A 48 15.92 -12.03 -6.31
C LYS A 48 16.02 -10.51 -6.44
N GLY A 49 16.34 -9.85 -5.33
CA GLY A 49 16.48 -8.39 -5.26
C GLY A 49 15.16 -7.67 -5.04
N GLU A 50 14.07 -8.42 -4.85
CA GLU A 50 12.72 -7.90 -4.67
C GLU A 50 12.26 -8.04 -3.23
N GLN A 51 11.57 -7.02 -2.73
CA GLN A 51 10.93 -7.03 -1.42
C GLN A 51 9.46 -6.66 -1.56
N MET A 52 8.62 -7.19 -0.67
CA MET A 52 7.18 -6.95 -0.71
C MET A 52 6.65 -6.65 0.69
N ALA A 53 5.94 -5.54 0.83
CA ALA A 53 5.12 -5.23 1.98
C ALA A 53 3.64 -5.37 1.62
N SER A 54 2.82 -5.82 2.56
CA SER A 54 1.37 -5.91 2.37
C SER A 54 0.63 -5.54 3.64
N MET A 55 -0.62 -5.13 3.46
CA MET A 55 -1.64 -5.10 4.50
C MET A 55 -2.86 -5.85 4.03
N ARG A 56 -3.49 -6.63 4.91
CA ARG A 56 -4.77 -7.29 4.68
C ARG A 56 -5.62 -7.17 5.92
N ASP A 57 -6.89 -6.80 5.77
CA ASP A 57 -7.79 -6.64 6.91
C ASP A 57 -8.55 -7.91 7.31
N GLY A 58 -8.46 -8.97 6.51
CA GLY A 58 -9.23 -10.21 6.67
C GLY A 58 -10.67 -10.15 6.13
N GLU A 59 -11.15 -8.98 5.71
CA GLU A 59 -12.50 -8.74 5.19
C GLU A 59 -12.52 -8.34 3.72
N GLY A 60 -11.36 -8.18 3.11
CA GLY A 60 -11.16 -8.00 1.67
C GLY A 60 -10.32 -6.77 1.30
N ASP A 61 -10.17 -5.80 2.21
CA ASP A 61 -9.35 -4.63 1.94
C ASP A 61 -7.87 -4.98 2.10
N HIS A 62 -7.06 -4.49 1.16
CA HIS A 62 -5.65 -4.83 1.14
C HIS A 62 -4.81 -3.86 0.31
N TYR A 63 -3.50 -3.86 0.55
CA TYR A 63 -2.53 -3.29 -0.37
C TYR A 63 -1.32 -4.21 -0.55
N PHE A 64 -0.62 -4.01 -1.67
CA PHE A 64 0.70 -4.56 -1.91
C PHE A 64 1.64 -3.45 -2.35
N ALA A 65 2.82 -3.41 -1.73
CA ALA A 65 3.90 -2.49 -2.00
C ALA A 65 5.14 -3.32 -2.39
N TRP A 66 5.62 -3.14 -3.61
CA TRP A 66 6.72 -3.92 -4.18
C TRP A 66 7.92 -3.04 -4.45
N PHE A 67 9.08 -3.50 -3.99
CA PHE A 67 10.36 -2.85 -4.14
C PHE A 67 11.21 -3.65 -5.12
N ASP A 68 11.74 -2.96 -6.13
CA ASP A 68 12.75 -3.51 -7.05
C ASP A 68 13.67 -2.40 -7.52
N SER A 69 14.98 -2.67 -7.50
CA SER A 69 16.00 -1.81 -8.12
C SER A 69 15.92 -0.34 -7.68
N GLY A 70 15.57 -0.09 -6.42
CA GLY A 70 15.42 1.25 -5.86
C GLY A 70 14.14 1.99 -6.27
N SER A 71 13.18 1.29 -6.88
CA SER A 71 11.83 1.76 -7.19
C SER A 71 10.80 1.13 -6.26
N LEU A 72 9.65 1.77 -6.12
CA LEU A 72 8.53 1.31 -5.31
C LEU A 72 7.22 1.54 -6.05
N ILE A 73 6.38 0.51 -6.14
CA ILE A 73 5.01 0.60 -6.61
C ILE A 73 4.07 0.07 -5.54
N ILE A 74 2.93 0.73 -5.37
CA ILE A 74 1.91 0.35 -4.41
C ILE A 74 0.56 0.34 -5.11
N LYS A 75 -0.15 -0.79 -5.00
CA LYS A 75 -1.57 -0.87 -5.34
C LYS A 75 -2.37 -1.16 -4.09
N GLY A 76 -3.58 -0.66 -4.02
CA GLY A 76 -4.51 -1.03 -2.95
C GLY A 76 -5.93 -1.19 -3.46
N TYR A 77 -6.72 -1.83 -2.62
CA TYR A 77 -8.12 -2.14 -2.86
C TYR A 77 -8.91 -1.92 -1.58
N ASP A 78 -9.83 -0.97 -1.65
CA ASP A 78 -10.83 -0.70 -0.63
C ASP A 78 -12.20 -1.07 -1.22
N LYS A 79 -12.84 -2.08 -0.64
CA LYS A 79 -14.11 -2.64 -1.11
C LYS A 79 -15.25 -1.62 -1.03
N ALA A 80 -15.28 -0.79 0.02
CA ALA A 80 -16.28 0.24 0.18
C ALA A 80 -16.09 1.35 -0.86
N TYR A 81 -14.86 1.79 -1.08
CA TYR A 81 -14.50 2.75 -2.11
C TYR A 81 -14.85 2.23 -3.50
N ALA A 82 -14.47 0.99 -3.83
CA ALA A 82 -14.80 0.36 -5.11
C ALA A 82 -16.31 0.35 -5.38
N SER A 83 -17.10 0.07 -4.34
CA SER A 83 -18.57 0.03 -4.42
C SER A 83 -19.18 1.42 -4.63
N LEU A 84 -18.70 2.43 -3.89
CA LEU A 84 -19.18 3.82 -3.98
C LEU A 84 -18.76 4.51 -5.28
N HIS A 85 -17.60 4.15 -5.83
CA HIS A 85 -16.99 4.81 -6.97
C HIS A 85 -16.95 3.94 -8.24
N LYS A 86 -17.72 2.86 -8.31
CA LYS A 86 -17.70 1.86 -9.40
C LYS A 86 -17.71 2.47 -10.81
N ASN A 87 -18.51 3.52 -11.03
CA ASN A 87 -18.64 4.16 -12.35
C ASN A 87 -17.55 5.20 -12.65
N ARG A 88 -16.66 5.48 -11.69
CA ARG A 88 -15.61 6.51 -11.77
C ARG A 88 -14.20 5.92 -11.67
N LEU A 89 -14.05 4.64 -11.35
CA LEU A 89 -12.74 4.03 -11.06
C LEU A 89 -11.77 4.04 -12.25
N GLY A 90 -12.25 4.22 -13.49
CA GLY A 90 -11.37 4.33 -14.66
C GLY A 90 -10.47 3.11 -14.86
N ASP A 91 -9.37 3.31 -15.59
CA ASP A 91 -8.28 2.33 -15.68
C ASP A 91 -7.20 2.70 -14.66
N VAL A 92 -7.26 2.08 -13.49
CA VAL A 92 -6.39 2.38 -12.34
C VAL A 92 -4.94 1.95 -12.56
N LEU A 93 -4.63 1.17 -13.60
CA LEU A 93 -3.27 0.73 -13.92
C LEU A 93 -2.69 1.49 -15.12
N LYS A 94 -3.47 2.39 -15.71
CA LYS A 94 -3.03 3.20 -16.84
C LYS A 94 -1.82 4.06 -16.48
N GLY A 95 -0.80 4.01 -17.35
CA GLY A 95 0.38 4.86 -17.22
C GLY A 95 1.42 4.37 -16.22
N VAL A 96 1.23 3.20 -15.61
CA VAL A 96 2.27 2.55 -14.81
C VAL A 96 3.52 2.31 -15.69
N PRO A 97 4.70 2.78 -15.27
CA PRO A 97 5.95 2.62 -16.00
C PRO A 97 6.31 1.15 -16.27
N ALA A 98 6.95 0.89 -17.40
CA ALA A 98 7.34 -0.46 -17.82
C ALA A 98 8.32 -1.16 -16.86
N VAL A 99 9.05 -0.42 -16.02
CA VAL A 99 9.90 -1.00 -14.96
C VAL A 99 9.08 -1.82 -13.96
N PHE A 100 7.79 -1.53 -13.79
CA PHE A 100 6.89 -2.27 -12.90
C PHE A 100 6.12 -3.39 -13.63
N ASN A 101 6.52 -3.80 -14.84
CA ASN A 101 5.78 -4.81 -15.58
C ASN A 101 5.72 -6.17 -14.86
N ALA A 102 6.78 -6.54 -14.12
CA ALA A 102 6.79 -7.75 -13.29
C ALA A 102 5.69 -7.68 -12.22
N PHE A 103 5.62 -6.56 -11.48
CA PHE A 103 4.57 -6.30 -10.50
C PHE A 103 3.16 -6.45 -11.09
N LEU A 104 2.90 -5.86 -12.27
CA LEU A 104 1.58 -5.91 -12.92
C LEU A 104 1.12 -7.32 -13.33
N HIS A 105 2.05 -8.27 -13.47
CA HIS A 105 1.75 -9.64 -13.89
C HIS A 105 1.90 -10.66 -12.76
N GLU A 106 2.22 -10.22 -11.55
CA GLU A 106 2.37 -11.08 -10.38
C GLU A 106 0.98 -11.56 -9.88
N PRO A 107 0.67 -12.88 -9.97
CA PRO A 107 -0.64 -13.39 -9.58
C PRO A 107 -0.99 -13.15 -8.11
N ALA A 108 0.01 -13.13 -7.21
CA ALA A 108 -0.20 -12.90 -5.78
C ALA A 108 -0.77 -11.52 -5.45
N PHE A 109 -0.63 -10.56 -6.38
CA PHE A 109 -1.06 -9.19 -6.16
C PHE A 109 -2.50 -8.92 -6.58
N MET A 110 -3.26 -9.84 -7.18
CA MET A 110 -4.72 -9.66 -7.40
C MET A 110 -5.07 -8.32 -8.09
N MET A 111 -4.53 -8.10 -9.30
CA MET A 111 -4.62 -6.80 -9.98
C MET A 111 -6.04 -6.38 -10.37
N ASP A 112 -6.96 -7.34 -10.52
CA ASP A 112 -8.39 -7.11 -10.74
C ASP A 112 -9.08 -6.40 -9.57
N GLN A 113 -8.49 -6.51 -8.37
CA GLN A 113 -8.90 -5.79 -7.17
C GLN A 113 -7.95 -4.61 -6.95
N THR A 114 -8.20 -3.49 -7.63
CA THR A 114 -7.39 -2.27 -7.49
C THR A 114 -8.26 -1.02 -7.52
N THR A 115 -8.21 -0.20 -6.45
CA THR A 115 -8.86 1.11 -6.35
C THR A 115 -7.89 2.28 -6.50
N PHE A 116 -6.62 2.08 -6.20
CA PHE A 116 -5.55 3.04 -6.48
C PHE A 116 -4.25 2.34 -6.85
N CYS A 117 -3.41 3.04 -7.62
CA CYS A 117 -2.04 2.62 -7.92
C CYS A 117 -1.14 3.86 -7.95
N ILE A 118 -0.06 3.81 -7.18
CA ILE A 118 0.95 4.86 -7.05
C ILE A 118 2.36 4.27 -7.15
N TRP A 119 3.31 5.07 -7.60
CA TRP A 119 4.69 4.61 -7.72
C TRP A 119 5.70 5.74 -7.54
N ASN A 120 6.92 5.35 -7.19
CA ASN A 120 8.10 6.18 -7.13
C ASN A 120 9.24 5.41 -7.81
N GLU A 121 9.76 5.95 -8.91
CA GLU A 121 10.83 5.31 -9.69
C GLU A 121 12.19 5.71 -9.16
N ALA A 122 13.16 4.80 -9.24
CA ALA A 122 14.54 5.07 -8.87
C ALA A 122 15.07 6.35 -9.54
N GLY A 123 15.65 7.24 -8.73
CA GLY A 123 16.22 8.51 -9.20
C GLY A 123 15.18 9.60 -9.50
N LYS A 124 13.88 9.38 -9.30
CA LYS A 124 12.86 10.43 -9.31
C LYS A 124 12.57 10.91 -7.88
N ASN A 125 12.40 12.22 -7.73
CA ASN A 125 12.09 12.85 -6.43
C ASN A 125 10.57 13.06 -6.27
N GLY A 126 9.77 12.00 -6.43
CA GLY A 126 8.33 12.15 -6.15
C GLY A 126 7.47 10.99 -6.58
N TRP A 127 6.31 10.93 -5.93
CA TRP A 127 5.25 9.98 -6.20
C TRP A 127 4.42 10.38 -7.42
N ALA A 128 4.08 9.39 -8.22
CA ALA A 128 3.15 9.48 -9.33
C ALA A 128 1.98 8.49 -9.12
N SER A 129 0.89 8.71 -9.83
CA SER A 129 -0.31 7.88 -9.79
C SER A 129 -0.92 7.74 -11.17
N SER A 130 -1.67 6.66 -11.39
CA SER A 130 -2.34 6.37 -12.67
C SER A 130 -3.40 7.40 -13.04
N GLN A 131 -4.04 7.95 -12.01
CA GLN A 131 -5.07 8.97 -12.11
C GLN A 131 -4.98 9.94 -10.94
N GLN A 132 -5.78 11.01 -10.99
CA GLN A 132 -5.91 11.91 -9.86
C GLN A 132 -6.66 11.18 -8.74
N LEU A 133 -5.96 10.90 -7.64
CA LEU A 133 -6.53 10.21 -6.49
C LEU A 133 -7.15 11.22 -5.51
N THR A 134 -8.18 10.80 -4.79
CA THR A 134 -8.63 11.49 -3.57
C THR A 134 -7.88 10.92 -2.37
N ASP A 135 -7.81 11.68 -1.27
CA ASP A 135 -7.16 11.19 -0.05
C ASP A 135 -7.90 9.94 0.50
N GLU A 136 -9.22 9.91 0.36
CA GLU A 136 -10.09 8.75 0.67
C GLU A 136 -9.66 7.47 -0.07
N ALA A 137 -9.22 7.59 -1.33
CA ALA A 137 -8.78 6.43 -2.11
C ALA A 137 -7.50 5.79 -1.54
N CYS A 138 -6.71 6.55 -0.78
CA CYS A 138 -5.40 6.15 -0.27
C CYS A 138 -5.41 5.80 1.23
N VAL A 139 -6.59 5.64 1.85
CA VAL A 139 -6.72 5.45 3.31
C VAL A 139 -5.90 4.26 3.84
N LEU A 140 -5.76 3.20 3.03
CA LEU A 140 -5.03 1.98 3.39
C LEU A 140 -3.53 2.19 3.59
N ILE A 141 -2.96 3.26 3.04
CA ILE A 141 -1.53 3.58 3.13
C ILE A 141 -1.24 4.78 4.03
N GLU A 142 -2.20 5.21 4.87
CA GLU A 142 -2.01 6.27 5.87
C GLU A 142 -0.86 5.99 6.84
N ILE A 143 -0.49 4.71 7.02
CA ILE A 143 0.70 4.33 7.79
C ILE A 143 1.98 5.00 7.29
N LEU A 144 2.10 5.25 5.98
CA LEU A 144 3.26 5.92 5.40
C LEU A 144 3.31 7.42 5.74
N ALA A 145 2.15 8.06 5.90
CA ALA A 145 2.07 9.48 6.23
C ALA A 145 2.10 9.72 7.75
N GLY A 146 1.52 8.82 8.54
CA GLY A 146 1.39 8.96 9.99
C GLY A 146 2.35 8.14 10.84
N GLY A 147 3.08 7.19 10.24
CA GLY A 147 4.11 6.38 10.88
C GLY A 147 3.66 5.73 12.20
N ALA A 148 4.50 5.84 13.23
CA ALA A 148 4.23 5.24 14.54
C ALA A 148 2.97 5.81 15.23
N VAL A 149 2.67 7.10 15.04
CA VAL A 149 1.47 7.73 15.63
C VAL A 149 0.20 7.12 15.05
N TYR A 150 0.18 6.96 13.72
CA TYR A 150 -0.93 6.27 13.04
C TYR A 150 -1.04 4.83 13.51
N TYR A 151 0.05 4.06 13.47
CA TYR A 151 0.02 2.64 13.82
C TYR A 151 -0.48 2.41 15.25
N HIS A 152 -0.03 3.23 16.21
CA HIS A 152 -0.48 3.13 17.59
C HIS A 152 -1.99 3.37 17.74
N ALA A 153 -2.52 4.43 17.12
CA ALA A 153 -3.95 4.74 17.17
C ALA A 153 -4.79 3.68 16.44
N TRP A 154 -4.31 3.20 15.29
CA TRP A 154 -4.93 2.13 14.52
C TRP A 154 -5.00 0.83 15.34
N ALA A 155 -3.88 0.40 15.93
CA ALA A 155 -3.81 -0.84 16.70
C ALA A 155 -4.75 -0.80 17.93
N GLN A 156 -4.82 0.35 18.62
CA GLN A 156 -5.77 0.54 19.72
C GLN A 156 -7.23 0.39 19.28
N ARG A 157 -7.59 0.85 18.07
CA ARG A 157 -8.94 0.73 17.54
C ARG A 157 -9.27 -0.72 17.21
N ILE A 158 -8.38 -1.41 16.49
CA ILE A 158 -8.58 -2.82 16.10
C ILE A 158 -8.67 -3.72 17.33
N MET A 159 -7.79 -3.53 18.32
CA MET A 159 -7.86 -4.31 19.56
C MET A 159 -9.14 -4.07 20.36
N ARG A 160 -9.76 -2.89 20.28
CA ARG A 160 -11.07 -2.66 20.91
C ARG A 160 -12.20 -3.31 20.14
N SER A 161 -12.12 -3.35 18.81
CA SER A 161 -13.16 -3.93 17.96
C SER A 161 -13.16 -5.46 17.94
N ASN A 162 -11.99 -6.10 18.09
CA ASN A 162 -11.86 -7.56 18.02
C ASN A 162 -12.03 -8.26 19.39
N TRP A 163 -12.07 -7.52 20.50
CA TRP A 163 -12.06 -8.07 21.86
C TRP A 163 -13.20 -7.53 22.77
N ILE A 164 -14.28 -7.02 22.16
CA ILE A 164 -15.57 -6.70 22.79
C ILE A 164 -16.67 -7.42 22.01
#